data_AF-A0A645CII2-F1
#
_entry.id   AF-A0A645CII2-F1
#
_cell.length_a   1.000
_cell.length_b   1.000
_cell.length_c   1.000
_cell.angle_alpha   90.00
_cell.angle_beta   90.00
_cell.angle_gamma   90.00
#
_symmetry.space_group_name_H-M   'P 1'
#
loop_
_entity.id
_entity.type
_entity.pdbx_description
1 polymer ?
#
loop_
_entity_poly.entity_id
_entity_poly.type
_entity_poly.pdbx_seq_one_letter_code
_entity_poly.pdbx_strand_id
1 'polypeptide(L)'
;MGDTGSLLLGYMLAVTSVSGMVKSVAAVALAVPVFALGLPIFDTTFAIIRRYLNNKPIMQADKEHLHHKLMKIGLNQRQTVLIMYFISMMLGIVAVIIADADPFIGIILATIMVIAVFYFAKLAGFFRKKEQ
;
A
#
# COMPACT_ATOMS: atom_id res chain seq x y z
N MET A 1 -2.04 17.02 8.43
CA MET A 1 -1.94 16.21 9.66
C MET A 1 -0.54 16.41 10.22
N GLY A 2 -0.40 16.57 11.54
CA GLY A 2 0.92 16.60 12.19
C GLY A 2 1.38 15.21 12.63
N ASP A 3 2.61 15.11 13.11
CA ASP A 3 3.22 13.84 13.55
C ASP A 3 2.38 13.14 14.62
N THR A 4 1.87 13.88 15.61
CA THR A 4 1.01 13.35 16.68
C THR A 4 -0.21 12.60 16.16
N GLY A 5 -0.86 13.12 15.12
CA GLY A 5 -2.06 12.48 14.54
C GLY A 5 -1.71 11.25 13.71
N SER A 6 -0.68 11.36 12.85
CA SER A 6 -0.29 10.26 11.97
C SER A 6 0.27 9.04 12.72
N LEU A 7 1.09 9.27 13.75
CA LEU A 7 1.65 8.22 14.59
C LEU A 7 0.58 7.53 15.43
N LEU A 8 -0.36 8.30 15.99
CA LEU A 8 -1.48 7.74 16.75
C LEU A 8 -2.36 6.84 15.87
N LEU A 9 -2.73 7.29 14.68
CA LEU A 9 -3.52 6.48 13.74
C LEU A 9 -2.76 5.22 13.31
N GLY A 10 -1.48 5.34 13.00
CA GLY A 10 -0.63 4.18 12.69
C GLY A 10 -0.58 3.18 13.83
N TYR A 11 -0.43 3.64 15.07
CA TYR A 11 -0.44 2.80 16.27
C TYR A 11 -1.78 2.07 16.44
N MET A 12 -2.91 2.76 16.33
CA MET A 12 -4.23 2.13 16.43
C MET A 12 -4.45 1.05 15.36
N LEU A 13 -4.04 1.32 14.12
CA LEU A 13 -4.13 0.35 13.01
C LEU A 13 -3.23 -0.87 13.25
N ALA A 14 -2.04 -0.68 13.83
CA ALA A 14 -1.15 -1.78 14.17
C ALA A 14 -1.72 -2.68 15.28
N VAL A 15 -2.22 -2.08 16.37
CA VAL A 15 -2.81 -2.81 17.51
C VAL A 15 -4.04 -3.60 17.08
N THR A 16 -4.91 -2.99 16.27
CA THR A 16 -6.12 -3.67 15.75
C THR A 16 -5.77 -4.82 14.81
N SER A 17 -4.79 -4.62 13.92
CA SER A 17 -4.29 -5.67 13.01
C SER A 17 -3.76 -6.87 13.79
N VAL A 18 -2.90 -6.64 14.79
CA VAL A 18 -2.33 -7.71 15.64
C VAL A 18 -3.40 -8.42 16.44
N SER A 19 -4.36 -7.68 16.99
CA SER A 19 -5.47 -8.26 17.77
C SER A 19 -6.40 -9.12 16.90
N GLY A 20 -6.56 -8.78 15.62
CA GLY A 20 -7.30 -9.58 14.64
C GLY A 20 -6.59 -10.88 14.26
N MET A 21 -5.26 -10.86 14.17
CA MET A 21 -4.45 -12.03 13.79
C MET A 21 -4.61 -13.22 14.73
N VAL A 22 -4.75 -12.97 16.04
CA VAL A 22 -4.84 -14.03 17.07
C VAL A 22 -6.08 -14.91 16.92
N LYS A 23 -7.11 -14.45 16.19
CA LYS A 23 -8.41 -15.13 16.06
C LYS A 23 -8.58 -15.94 14.77
N SER A 24 -7.57 -15.99 13.90
CA SER A 24 -7.69 -16.57 12.57
C SER A 24 -6.55 -17.54 12.25
N VAL A 25 -6.74 -18.35 11.20
CA VAL A 25 -5.69 -19.21 10.65
C VAL A 25 -4.54 -18.33 10.15
N ALA A 26 -3.29 -18.76 10.39
CA ALA A 26 -2.09 -17.93 10.19
C ALA A 26 -2.01 -17.22 8.82
N ALA A 27 -2.46 -17.86 7.75
CA ALA A 27 -2.46 -17.27 6.40
C ALA A 27 -3.43 -16.09 6.26
N VAL A 28 -4.67 -16.25 6.75
CA VAL A 28 -5.70 -15.20 6.71
C VAL A 28 -5.33 -14.07 7.67
N ALA A 29 -4.82 -14.42 8.86
CA ALA A 29 -4.32 -13.48 9.84
C ALA A 29 -3.30 -12.51 9.24
N LEU A 30 -2.33 -12.99 8.45
CA LEU A 30 -1.32 -12.13 7.82
C LEU A 30 -1.84 -11.39 6.59
N ALA A 31 -2.67 -12.03 5.77
CA ALA A 31 -3.14 -11.45 4.51
C ALA A 31 -4.04 -10.22 4.73
N VAL A 32 -4.97 -10.29 5.69
CA VAL A 32 -5.99 -9.24 5.89
C VAL A 32 -5.35 -7.87 6.22
N PRO A 33 -4.43 -7.73 7.20
CA PRO A 33 -3.75 -6.47 7.46
C PRO A 33 -2.90 -5.97 6.29
N VAL A 34 -2.24 -6.87 5.57
CA VAL A 34 -1.40 -6.51 4.41
C VAL A 34 -2.23 -5.88 3.31
N PHE A 35 -3.41 -6.44 3.00
CA PHE A 35 -4.31 -5.84 2.01
C PHE A 35 -5.01 -4.60 2.56
N ALA A 36 -5.53 -4.62 3.79
CA ALA A 36 -6.22 -3.47 4.39
C ALA A 36 -5.33 -2.23 4.50
N LEU A 37 -4.03 -2.42 4.78
CA LEU A 37 -3.02 -1.37 4.82
C LEU A 37 -2.15 -1.35 3.55
N GLY A 38 -2.63 -1.94 2.46
CA GLY A 38 -1.81 -2.17 1.27
C GLY A 38 -1.29 -0.89 0.64
N LEU A 39 -2.08 0.20 0.62
CA LEU A 39 -1.65 1.48 0.06
C LEU A 39 -0.46 2.10 0.84
N PRO A 40 -0.54 2.33 2.17
CA PRO A 40 0.59 2.88 2.93
C PRO A 40 1.80 1.94 2.98
N ILE A 41 1.58 0.61 3.04
CA ILE A 41 2.67 -0.37 2.97
C ILE A 41 3.36 -0.26 1.60
N PHE A 42 2.61 -0.28 0.50
CA PHE A 42 3.16 -0.17 -0.84
C PHE A 42 3.94 1.12 -1.05
N ASP A 43 3.40 2.27 -0.64
CA ASP A 43 4.05 3.57 -0.83
C ASP A 43 5.37 3.68 -0.06
N THR A 44 5.41 3.17 1.17
CA THR A 44 6.63 3.14 2.01
C THR A 44 7.64 2.11 1.52
N THR A 45 7.22 0.87 1.23
CA THR A 45 8.08 -0.18 0.69
C THR A 45 8.71 0.26 -0.63
N PHE A 46 7.93 0.86 -1.53
CA PHE A 46 8.48 1.33 -2.80
C PHE A 46 9.46 2.48 -2.60
N ALA A 47 9.18 3.42 -1.70
CA ALA A 47 10.12 4.49 -1.36
C ALA A 47 11.45 3.92 -0.84
N ILE A 48 11.41 2.91 0.02
CA ILE A 48 12.60 2.22 0.55
C ILE A 48 13.38 1.53 -0.58
N ILE A 49 12.72 0.71 -1.41
CA ILE A 49 13.36 -0.01 -2.53
C ILE A 49 14.00 0.99 -3.50
N ARG A 50 13.31 2.07 -3.85
CA ARG A 50 13.84 3.13 -4.73
C ARG A 50 15.07 3.80 -4.13
N ARG A 51 15.06 4.14 -2.84
CA ARG A 51 16.21 4.79 -2.17
C ARG A 51 17.41 3.85 -2.17
N TYR A 52 17.18 2.57 -1.84
CA TYR A 52 18.20 1.53 -1.87
C TYR A 52 18.83 1.36 -3.26
N LEU A 53 18.01 1.23 -4.31
CA LEU A 53 18.51 1.09 -5.69
C LEU A 53 19.25 2.31 -6.23
N ASN A 54 18.97 3.50 -5.70
CA ASN A 54 19.64 4.75 -6.07
C ASN A 54 20.82 5.11 -5.13
N ASN A 55 21.24 4.19 -4.26
CA ASN A 55 22.29 4.41 -3.25
C ASN A 55 22.06 5.65 -2.38
N LYS A 56 20.81 6.00 -2.10
CA LYS A 56 20.44 7.12 -1.22
C LYS A 56 20.16 6.61 0.20
N PRO A 57 20.46 7.40 1.25
CA PRO A 57 20.13 7.01 2.61
C PRO A 57 18.62 6.76 2.76
N ILE A 58 18.26 5.63 3.38
CA ILE A 58 16.85 5.23 3.57
C ILE A 58 16.09 6.27 4.40
N MET A 59 16.74 6.99 5.32
CA MET A 59 16.09 8.00 6.16
C MET A 59 15.97 9.39 5.51
N GLN A 60 16.50 9.58 4.29
CA GLN A 60 16.49 10.90 3.64
C GLN A 60 15.08 11.30 3.20
N ALA A 61 14.71 12.57 3.40
CA ALA A 61 13.42 13.10 2.94
C ALA A 61 13.28 12.95 1.41
N ASP A 62 12.11 12.49 0.97
CA ASP A 62 11.82 12.21 -0.43
C ASP A 62 10.43 12.75 -0.80
N LYS A 63 10.30 13.25 -2.03
CA LYS A 63 9.04 13.79 -2.58
C LYS A 63 8.49 12.92 -3.71
N GLU A 64 8.96 11.68 -3.84
CA GLU A 64 8.54 10.74 -4.88
C GLU A 64 7.51 9.70 -4.39
N HIS A 65 6.72 10.05 -3.37
CA HIS A 65 5.56 9.24 -2.95
C HIS A 65 4.48 9.21 -4.05
N LEU A 66 3.59 8.22 -3.99
CA LEU A 66 2.56 7.94 -4.99
C LEU A 66 1.72 9.17 -5.33
N HIS A 67 1.35 9.96 -4.32
CA HIS A 67 0.63 11.22 -4.49
C HIS A 67 1.38 12.21 -5.40
N HIS A 68 2.68 12.42 -5.18
CA HIS A 68 3.46 13.32 -6.00
C HIS A 68 3.66 12.78 -7.43
N LYS A 69 3.82 11.47 -7.59
CA LYS A 69 3.89 10.86 -8.93
C LYS A 69 2.60 11.03 -9.72
N LEU A 70 1.45 10.82 -9.08
CA LEU A 70 0.14 11.04 -9.71
C LEU A 70 -0.06 12.50 -10.10
N MET A 71 0.34 13.45 -9.25
CA MET A 71 0.28 14.88 -9.62
C MET A 71 1.22 15.24 -10.76
N LYS A 72 2.41 14.63 -10.86
CA LYS A 72 3.34 14.84 -11.98
C LYS A 72 2.80 14.35 -13.32
N ILE A 73 1.85 13.42 -13.31
CA ILE A 73 1.16 12.93 -14.52
C ILE A 73 0.09 13.95 -15.00
N GLY A 74 -0.17 15.02 -14.23
CA GLY A 74 -1.11 16.09 -14.58
C GLY A 74 -2.40 16.06 -13.78
N LEU A 75 -2.52 15.20 -12.77
CA LEU A 75 -3.69 15.13 -11.90
C LEU A 75 -3.67 16.23 -10.85
N ASN A 76 -4.84 16.83 -10.59
CA ASN A 76 -4.97 17.77 -9.49
C ASN A 76 -4.94 17.03 -8.14
N GLN A 77 -4.65 17.75 -7.05
CA GLN A 77 -4.56 17.17 -5.70
C GLN A 77 -5.82 16.38 -5.32
N ARG A 78 -7.01 16.94 -5.59
CA ARG A 78 -8.29 16.27 -5.30
C ARG A 78 -8.45 14.95 -6.06
N GLN A 79 -8.13 14.95 -7.36
CA GLN A 79 -8.20 13.74 -8.20
C GLN A 79 -7.24 12.66 -7.69
N THR A 80 -6.03 13.07 -7.29
CA THR A 80 -5.03 12.16 -6.73
C THR A 80 -5.53 11.49 -5.45
N VAL A 81 -6.11 12.27 -4.54
CA VAL A 81 -6.67 11.74 -3.28
C VAL A 81 -7.84 10.79 -3.55
N LEU A 82 -8.73 11.11 -4.50
CA LEU A 82 -9.84 10.23 -4.87
C LEU A 82 -9.36 8.88 -5.44
N ILE A 83 -8.33 8.90 -6.30
CA ILE A 83 -7.71 7.67 -6.82
C ILE A 83 -7.12 6.85 -5.67
N MET A 84 -6.42 7.49 -4.73
CA MET A 84 -5.87 6.79 -3.56
C MET A 84 -6.97 6.18 -2.68
N TYR A 85 -8.09 6.87 -2.47
CA TYR A 85 -9.24 6.31 -1.76
C TYR A 85 -9.86 5.12 -2.51
N PHE A 86 -9.99 5.22 -3.83
CA PHE A 86 -10.49 4.12 -4.64
C PHE A 86 -9.60 2.88 -4.55
N ILE A 87 -8.27 3.05 -4.64
CA ILE A 87 -7.30 1.95 -4.49
C ILE A 87 -7.41 1.34 -3.08
N SER A 88 -7.42 2.16 -2.03
CA SER A 88 -7.59 1.67 -0.65
C SER A 88 -8.91 0.93 -0.44
N MET A 89 -9.99 1.40 -1.05
CA MET A 89 -11.30 0.74 -0.99
C MET A 89 -11.27 -0.64 -1.65
N MET A 90 -10.67 -0.76 -2.84
CA MET A 90 -10.53 -2.05 -3.53
C MET A 90 -9.69 -3.04 -2.72
N LEU A 91 -8.57 -2.59 -2.16
CA LEU A 91 -7.72 -3.41 -1.29
C LEU A 91 -8.46 -3.84 -0.01
N GLY A 92 -9.24 -2.94 0.60
CA GLY A 92 -10.06 -3.24 1.77
C GLY A 92 -11.16 -4.27 1.47
N ILE A 93 -11.84 -4.17 0.32
CA ILE A 93 -12.84 -5.16 -0.10
C ILE A 93 -12.19 -6.53 -0.27
N VAL A 94 -11.02 -6.61 -0.91
CA VAL A 94 -10.28 -7.88 -1.04
C VAL A 94 -9.89 -8.43 0.32
N ALA A 95 -9.45 -7.58 1.26
CA ALA A 95 -9.14 -8.01 2.62
C ALA A 95 -10.35 -8.63 3.34
N VAL A 96 -11.54 -8.04 3.18
CA VAL A 96 -12.78 -8.59 3.75
C VAL A 96 -13.15 -9.93 3.10
N ILE A 97 -13.04 -10.04 1.78
CA ILE A 97 -13.32 -11.30 1.07
C ILE A 97 -12.35 -12.40 1.53
N ILE A 98 -11.06 -12.09 1.68
CA ILE A 98 -10.07 -13.05 2.19
C ILE A 98 -10.40 -13.52 3.63
N ALA A 99 -11.04 -12.67 4.44
CA ALA A 99 -11.38 -13.00 5.82
C ALA A 99 -12.55 -13.99 5.93
N ASP A 100 -13.48 -14.00 4.97
CA ASP A 100 -14.76 -14.72 5.06
C ASP A 100 -14.94 -15.80 3.98
N ALA A 101 -14.23 -15.72 2.86
CA ALA A 101 -14.38 -16.64 1.73
C ALA A 101 -13.52 -17.92 1.85
N ASP A 102 -13.80 -18.87 0.97
CA ASP A 102 -12.99 -20.08 0.82
C ASP A 102 -11.50 -19.72 0.56
N PRO A 103 -10.54 -20.41 1.22
CA PRO A 103 -9.11 -20.12 1.06
C PRO A 103 -8.63 -20.10 -0.39
N PHE A 104 -9.21 -20.93 -1.26
CA PHE A 104 -8.84 -20.99 -2.66
C PHE A 104 -9.20 -19.70 -3.41
N ILE A 105 -10.39 -19.15 -3.14
CA ILE A 105 -10.86 -17.88 -3.71
C ILE A 105 -10.00 -16.72 -3.19
N GLY A 106 -9.68 -16.73 -1.89
CA GLY A 106 -8.83 -15.74 -1.25
C GLY A 106 -7.44 -15.67 -1.90
N ILE A 107 -6.81 -16.83 -2.14
CA ILE A 107 -5.48 -16.90 -2.78
C ILE A 107 -5.52 -16.38 -4.23
N ILE A 108 -6.54 -16.75 -5.00
CA ILE A 108 -6.69 -16.28 -6.40
C ILE A 108 -6.84 -14.76 -6.44
N LEU A 109 -7.74 -14.20 -5.63
CA LEU A 109 -7.96 -12.75 -5.57
C LEU A 109 -6.72 -12.00 -5.09
N ALA A 110 -6.05 -12.50 -4.04
CA ALA A 110 -4.79 -11.95 -3.55
C ALA A 110 -3.73 -11.89 -4.67
N THR A 111 -3.59 -12.98 -5.43
CA THR A 111 -2.62 -13.07 -6.54
C THR A 111 -2.93 -12.07 -7.64
N ILE A 112 -4.20 -11.97 -8.08
CA ILE A 112 -4.64 -10.99 -9.09
C ILE A 112 -4.35 -9.57 -8.62
N MET A 113 -4.66 -9.26 -7.35
CA MET A 113 -4.47 -7.93 -6.79
C MET A 113 -2.99 -7.56 -6.70
N VAL A 114 -2.13 -8.49 -6.29
CA VAL A 114 -0.67 -8.27 -6.28
C VAL A 114 -0.17 -7.94 -7.68
N ILE A 115 -0.59 -8.71 -8.69
CA ILE A 115 -0.23 -8.44 -10.10
C ILE A 115 -0.72 -7.06 -10.53
N ALA A 116 -1.96 -6.68 -10.19
CA ALA A 116 -2.53 -5.38 -10.51
C ALA A 116 -1.73 -4.23 -9.86
N VAL A 117 -1.32 -4.38 -8.61
CA VAL A 117 -0.47 -3.41 -7.90
C VAL A 117 0.90 -3.27 -8.56
N PHE A 118 1.54 -4.38 -8.94
CA PHE A 118 2.82 -4.34 -9.67
C PHE A 118 2.68 -3.69 -11.05
N TYR A 119 1.60 -3.99 -11.78
CA TYR A 119 1.32 -3.36 -13.07
C TYR A 119 1.08 -1.85 -12.91
N PHE A 120 0.30 -1.45 -11.92
CA PHE A 120 0.08 -0.04 -11.57
C PHE A 120 1.39 0.66 -11.18
N ALA A 121 2.25 0.01 -10.41
CA ALA A 121 3.57 0.51 -10.07
C ALA A 121 4.41 0.79 -11.33
N LYS A 122 4.44 -0.15 -12.27
CA LYS A 122 5.12 0.01 -13.56
C LYS A 122 4.56 1.20 -14.33
N LEU A 123 3.23 1.31 -14.43
CA LEU A 123 2.56 2.39 -15.17
C LEU A 123 2.78 3.77 -14.54
N ALA A 124 2.71 3.88 -13.22
CA ALA A 124 2.96 5.11 -12.47
C ALA A 124 4.43 5.55 -12.48
N GLY A 125 5.29 4.87 -13.26
CA GLY A 125 6.69 5.24 -13.45
C GLY A 125 7.52 5.06 -12.18
N PHE A 126 7.13 4.14 -11.30
CA PHE A 126 7.87 3.86 -10.08
C PHE A 126 9.24 3.22 -10.37
N PHE A 127 9.36 2.41 -11.42
CA PHE A 127 10.61 1.77 -11.86
C PHE A 127 11.45 2.59 -12.85
N ARG A 128 11.04 3.82 -13.18
CA ARG A 128 11.76 4.62 -14.17
C ARG A 128 13.04 5.16 -13.53
N LYS A 129 14.17 4.54 -13.89
CA LYS A 129 15.53 4.98 -13.53
C LYS A 129 15.66 6.44 -14.01
N LYS A 130 16.15 7.34 -13.15
CA LYS A 130 16.61 8.65 -13.63
C LYS A 130 17.75 8.36 -14.61
N GLU A 131 17.56 8.68 -15.89
CA GLU A 131 18.70 9.11 -16.68
C GLU A 131 19.30 10.31 -15.94
N GLN A 132 20.63 10.29 -15.87
CA GLN A 132 21.47 11.08 -14.96
C GLN A 132 21.13 12.57 -14.96
#